data_AF-A0A7C5ZE95-F1
#
_entry.id   AF-A0A7C5ZE95-F1
#
_cell.length_a   1.000
_cell.length_b   1.000
_cell.length_c   1.000
_cell.angle_alpha   90.00
_cell.angle_beta   90.00
_cell.angle_gamma   90.00
#
_symmetry.space_group_name_H-M   'P 1'
#
loop_
_entity.id
_entity.type
_entity.pdbx_description
1 polymer ?
#
loop_
_entity_poly.entity_id
_entity_poly.type
_entity_poly.pdbx_seq_one_letter_code
_entity_poly.pdbx_strand_id
1 'polypeptide(L)'
;ICCTSANAVRIVNGLNADEIIFAPDRNLAHYVQRFTDKRIIPWDGYCYVHNRITADDVKESRKLLPDAVLMVHPECPPEVIDLADEVQSTGGMVRVAQESKARRFLIGTEEGMITRLKRENPGKEFYSVGPARLCRGMKTIHLKDVRDALEKEQHRIVVPEPVKTRARRALENMLNEG
;
A
#
# COMPACT_ATOMS: atom_id res chain seq x y z
N ILE A 1 -2.90 13.88 -12.44
CA ILE A 1 -2.13 12.63 -12.69
C ILE A 1 -2.55 11.61 -11.64
N CYS A 2 -2.53 10.31 -11.91
CA CYS A 2 -2.69 9.31 -10.84
C CYS A 2 -1.34 8.90 -10.26
N CYS A 3 -1.35 8.23 -9.12
CA CYS A 3 -0.15 7.65 -8.52
C CYS A 3 -0.52 6.37 -7.75
N THR A 4 0.50 5.68 -7.27
CA THR A 4 0.41 4.53 -6.37
C THR A 4 1.28 4.80 -5.15
N SER A 5 1.10 4.02 -4.07
CA SER A 5 2.00 4.11 -2.91
C SER A 5 3.49 3.87 -3.26
N ALA A 6 3.79 3.24 -4.40
CA ALA A 6 5.16 2.99 -4.85
C ALA A 6 5.82 4.21 -5.52
N ASN A 7 5.05 5.16 -6.06
CA ASN A 7 5.60 6.26 -6.86
C ASN A 7 5.04 7.65 -6.51
N ALA A 8 4.15 7.76 -5.52
CA ALA A 8 3.49 9.02 -5.16
C ALA A 8 4.48 10.16 -4.88
N VAL A 9 5.56 9.91 -4.12
CA VAL A 9 6.62 10.90 -3.84
C VAL A 9 7.26 11.40 -5.13
N ARG A 10 7.67 10.48 -6.01
CA ARG A 10 8.32 10.81 -7.28
C ARG A 10 7.37 11.61 -8.19
N ILE A 11 6.13 11.17 -8.32
CA ILE A 11 5.11 11.87 -9.12
C ILE A 11 4.92 13.30 -8.59
N VAL A 12 4.73 13.47 -7.29
CA VAL A 12 4.49 14.79 -6.69
C VAL A 12 5.69 15.73 -6.88
N ASN A 13 6.92 15.23 -6.72
CA ASN A 13 8.12 16.02 -6.94
C ASN A 13 8.34 16.41 -8.42
N GLY A 14 7.87 15.59 -9.37
CA GLY A 14 7.93 15.90 -10.80
C GLY A 14 6.91 16.92 -11.30
N LEU A 15 5.85 17.19 -10.53
CA LEU A 15 4.81 18.14 -10.93
C LEU A 15 5.31 19.59 -10.86
N ASN A 16 5.09 20.34 -11.94
CA ASN A 16 5.34 21.79 -11.99
C ASN A 16 4.20 22.58 -11.34
N ALA A 17 4.02 22.39 -10.03
CA ALA A 17 3.08 23.14 -9.19
C ALA A 17 3.58 23.17 -7.73
N ASP A 18 3.29 24.26 -7.01
CA ASP A 18 3.68 24.42 -5.61
C ASP A 18 2.63 23.87 -4.64
N GLU A 19 1.36 23.84 -5.04
CA GLU A 19 0.25 23.26 -4.27
C GLU A 19 -0.38 22.08 -5.01
N ILE A 20 -0.57 20.95 -4.31
CA ILE A 20 -1.06 19.70 -4.88
C ILE A 20 -2.26 19.20 -4.09
N ILE A 21 -3.42 19.08 -4.74
CA ILE A 21 -4.56 18.34 -4.18
C ILE A 21 -4.27 16.84 -4.27
N PHE A 22 -4.30 16.13 -3.15
CA PHE A 22 -3.99 14.71 -3.07
C PHE A 22 -5.17 13.92 -2.50
N ALA A 23 -5.58 12.87 -3.21
CA ALA A 23 -6.76 12.08 -2.87
C ALA A 23 -6.59 10.60 -3.28
N PRO A 24 -7.36 9.68 -2.67
CA PRO A 24 -8.31 9.91 -1.58
C PRO A 24 -7.71 9.76 -0.18
N ASP A 25 -6.50 9.22 -0.05
CA ASP A 25 -5.95 8.79 1.25
C ASP A 25 -5.07 9.88 1.89
N ARG A 26 -5.52 10.38 3.04
CA ARG A 26 -4.81 11.42 3.81
C ARG A 26 -3.49 10.92 4.40
N ASN A 27 -3.38 9.65 4.76
CA ASN A 27 -2.18 9.10 5.38
C ASN A 27 -1.06 9.04 4.34
N LEU A 28 -1.36 8.56 3.13
CA LEU A 28 -0.43 8.62 2.01
C LEU A 28 -0.07 10.06 1.64
N ALA A 29 -1.03 10.99 1.65
CA ALA A 29 -0.76 12.41 1.44
C ALA A 29 0.21 12.97 2.49
N HIS A 30 -0.02 12.69 3.77
CA HIS A 30 0.88 13.08 4.87
C HIS A 30 2.26 12.43 4.76
N TYR A 31 2.33 11.18 4.30
CA TYR A 31 3.60 10.52 4.02
C TYR A 31 4.36 11.25 2.92
N VAL A 32 3.72 11.54 1.79
CA VAL A 32 4.35 12.26 0.66
C VAL A 32 4.84 13.65 1.09
N GLN A 33 4.08 14.36 1.92
CA GLN A 33 4.44 15.71 2.41
C GLN A 33 5.81 15.73 3.10
N ARG A 34 6.27 14.60 3.68
CA ARG A 34 7.57 14.47 4.33
C ARG A 34 8.76 14.51 3.37
N PHE A 35 8.52 14.34 2.06
CA PHE A 35 9.55 14.19 1.04
C PHE A 35 9.43 15.22 -0.10
N THR A 36 8.72 16.32 0.14
CA THR A 36 8.53 17.39 -0.83
C THR A 36 8.39 18.73 -0.12
N ASP A 37 8.94 19.79 -0.72
CA ASP A 37 8.73 21.17 -0.27
C ASP A 37 7.40 21.76 -0.76
N LYS A 38 6.69 21.03 -1.63
CA LYS A 38 5.37 21.41 -2.14
C LYS A 38 4.32 21.29 -1.04
N ARG A 39 3.29 22.14 -1.07
CA ARG A 39 2.15 22.06 -0.16
C ARG A 39 1.16 21.02 -0.65
N ILE A 40 0.93 19.98 0.14
CA ILE A 40 -0.09 18.97 -0.14
C ILE A 40 -1.39 19.34 0.58
N ILE A 41 -2.49 19.36 -0.18
CA ILE A 41 -3.85 19.55 0.32
C ILE A 41 -4.52 18.17 0.31
N PRO A 42 -4.59 17.48 1.47
CA PRO A 42 -5.12 16.12 1.53
C PRO A 42 -6.66 16.12 1.50
N TRP A 43 -7.23 15.18 0.75
CA TRP A 43 -8.61 14.77 0.93
C TRP A 43 -8.75 13.96 2.23
N ASP A 44 -9.80 14.19 3.02
CA ASP A 44 -10.03 13.49 4.30
C ASP A 44 -10.64 12.09 4.11
N GLY A 45 -9.95 11.26 3.33
CA GLY A 45 -10.25 9.84 3.19
C GLY A 45 -9.10 8.99 3.75
N TYR A 46 -9.37 7.72 3.99
CA TYR A 46 -8.37 6.77 4.50
C TYR A 46 -8.78 5.33 4.20
N CYS A 47 -7.80 4.44 4.11
CA CYS A 47 -8.06 3.01 4.10
C CYS A 47 -8.42 2.48 5.50
N TYR A 48 -9.64 1.95 5.68
CA TYR A 48 -10.07 1.40 6.98
C TYR A 48 -9.22 0.20 7.44
N VAL A 49 -8.53 -0.49 6.53
CA VAL A 49 -7.67 -1.64 6.86
C VAL A 49 -6.41 -1.16 7.55
N HIS A 50 -5.71 -0.20 6.93
CA HIS A 50 -4.46 0.35 7.44
C HIS A 50 -4.65 1.32 8.60
N ASN A 51 -5.72 2.14 8.57
CA ASN A 51 -6.02 3.09 9.64
C ASN A 51 -6.41 2.41 10.98
N ARG A 52 -6.61 1.09 10.99
CA ARG A 52 -6.85 0.31 12.22
C ARG A 52 -5.56 -0.23 12.84
N ILE A 53 -4.42 -0.11 12.18
CA ILE A 53 -3.13 -0.47 12.77
C ILE A 53 -2.74 0.69 13.69
N THR A 54 -2.43 0.38 14.94
CA THR A 54 -2.13 1.39 15.96
C THR A 54 -0.66 1.36 16.36
N ALA A 55 -0.16 2.49 16.89
CA ALA A 55 1.19 2.54 17.46
C ALA A 55 1.37 1.52 18.60
N ASP A 56 0.31 1.17 19.33
CA ASP A 56 0.39 0.17 20.40
C ASP A 56 0.46 -1.26 19.84
N ASP A 57 -0.26 -1.57 18.75
CA ASP A 57 -0.06 -2.85 18.03
C ASP A 57 1.41 -3.02 17.65
N VAL A 58 2.05 -1.96 17.17
CA VAL A 58 3.48 -1.95 16.81
C VAL A 58 4.37 -2.19 18.02
N LYS A 59 4.17 -1.44 19.11
CA LYS A 59 5.00 -1.55 20.32
C LYS A 59 4.91 -2.94 20.93
N GLU A 60 3.70 -3.50 21.06
CA GLU A 60 3.52 -4.85 21.59
C GLU A 60 4.14 -5.90 20.68
N SER A 61 3.98 -5.76 19.35
CA SER A 61 4.59 -6.69 18.40
C SER A 61 6.13 -6.66 18.46
N ARG A 62 6.73 -5.47 18.62
CA ARG A 62 8.18 -5.32 18.80
C ARG A 62 8.69 -5.87 20.13
N LYS A 63 7.89 -5.83 21.21
CA LYS A 63 8.26 -6.50 22.48
C LYS A 63 8.38 -8.02 22.30
N LEU A 64 7.49 -8.61 21.50
CA LEU A 64 7.49 -10.05 21.22
C LEU A 64 8.59 -10.46 20.24
N LEU A 65 8.90 -9.61 19.25
CA LEU A 65 9.87 -9.87 18.18
C LEU A 65 10.83 -8.68 18.02
N PRO A 66 11.74 -8.44 18.99
CA PRO A 66 12.59 -7.24 19.01
C PRO A 66 13.63 -7.20 17.88
N ASP A 67 13.97 -8.35 17.30
CA ASP A 67 14.92 -8.49 16.18
C ASP A 67 14.24 -8.42 14.79
N ALA A 68 12.91 -8.33 14.74
CA ALA A 68 12.18 -8.30 13.48
C ALA A 68 12.18 -6.91 12.84
N VAL A 69 12.39 -6.88 11.52
CA VAL A 69 12.27 -5.66 10.72
C VAL A 69 10.78 -5.33 10.52
N LEU A 70 10.37 -4.14 10.96
CA LEU A 70 9.02 -3.65 10.80
C LEU A 70 8.83 -2.94 9.46
N MET A 71 8.02 -3.54 8.60
CA MET A 71 7.59 -2.95 7.34
C MET A 71 6.12 -2.53 7.42
N VAL A 72 5.81 -1.26 7.14
CA VAL A 72 4.42 -0.75 7.14
C VAL A 72 4.06 -0.12 5.80
N HIS A 73 2.76 -0.11 5.48
CA HIS A 73 2.27 0.57 4.29
C HIS A 73 2.11 2.09 4.56
N PRO A 74 2.38 2.99 3.60
CA PRO A 74 2.22 4.44 3.79
C PRO A 74 0.76 4.91 3.97
N GLU A 75 -0.23 4.02 3.85
CA GLU A 75 -1.62 4.31 4.24
C GLU A 75 -1.86 4.13 5.75
N CYS A 76 -0.86 3.65 6.51
CA CYS A 76 -0.94 3.58 7.97
C CYS A 76 -0.91 5.00 8.58
N PRO A 77 -1.50 5.19 9.78
CA PRO A 77 -1.42 6.48 10.47
C PRO A 77 0.02 6.96 10.69
N PRO A 78 0.28 8.29 10.70
CA PRO A 78 1.61 8.85 10.91
C PRO A 78 2.37 8.28 12.10
N GLU A 79 1.68 8.06 13.23
CA GLU A 79 2.25 7.50 14.46
C GLU A 79 2.71 6.03 14.31
N VAL A 80 2.18 5.29 13.34
CA VAL A 80 2.65 3.95 12.97
C VAL A 80 3.84 4.05 12.01
N ILE A 81 3.77 4.98 11.06
CA ILE A 81 4.86 5.26 10.12
C ILE A 81 6.13 5.65 10.87
N ASP A 82 6.03 6.48 11.91
CA ASP A 82 7.17 6.96 12.70
C ASP A 82 7.89 5.85 13.50
N LEU A 83 7.25 4.69 13.67
CA LEU A 83 7.83 3.54 14.38
C LEU A 83 8.42 2.49 13.42
N ALA A 84 8.20 2.63 12.11
CA ALA A 84 8.58 1.64 11.11
C ALA A 84 10.07 1.69 10.77
N ASP A 85 10.66 0.53 10.52
CA ASP A 85 12.02 0.46 9.95
C ASP A 85 11.96 0.77 8.44
N GLU A 86 10.88 0.33 7.79
CA GLU A 86 10.66 0.45 6.34
C GLU A 86 9.21 0.83 6.04
N VAL A 87 9.01 1.87 5.23
CA VAL A 87 7.70 2.30 4.76
C VAL A 87 7.59 2.05 3.26
N GLN A 88 6.80 1.06 2.87
CA GLN A 88 6.83 0.52 1.52
C GLN A 88 5.44 0.19 0.97
N SER A 89 5.28 0.30 -0.35
CA SER A 89 4.17 -0.37 -1.05
C SER A 89 4.30 -1.89 -0.90
N THR A 90 3.23 -2.65 -1.18
CA THR A 90 3.28 -4.12 -1.11
C THR A 90 4.37 -4.71 -2.02
N GLY A 91 4.59 -4.14 -3.21
CA GLY A 91 5.70 -4.53 -4.08
C GLY A 91 7.08 -4.16 -3.49
N GLY A 92 7.18 -3.00 -2.84
CA GLY A 92 8.39 -2.59 -2.11
C GLY A 92 8.72 -3.53 -0.94
N MET A 93 7.72 -3.95 -0.17
CA MET A 93 7.90 -4.91 0.93
C MET A 93 8.49 -6.25 0.46
N VAL A 94 8.06 -6.76 -0.69
CA VAL A 94 8.66 -7.98 -1.27
C VAL A 94 10.14 -7.76 -1.58
N ARG A 95 10.46 -6.64 -2.24
CA ARG A 95 11.84 -6.32 -2.63
C ARG A 95 12.74 -6.18 -1.40
N VAL A 96 12.32 -5.41 -0.41
CA VAL A 96 13.03 -5.26 0.87
C VAL A 96 13.22 -6.61 1.55
N ALA A 97 12.17 -7.44 1.59
CA ALA A 97 12.28 -8.78 2.15
C ALA A 97 13.28 -9.66 1.39
N GLN A 98 13.41 -9.54 0.07
CA GLN A 98 14.38 -10.31 -0.73
C GLN A 98 15.82 -9.87 -0.46
N GLU A 99 16.06 -8.56 -0.44
CA GLU A 99 17.38 -7.94 -0.32
C GLU A 99 17.91 -7.95 1.14
N SER A 100 17.00 -7.96 2.12
CA SER A 100 17.36 -7.92 3.54
C SER A 100 17.99 -9.23 4.03
N LYS A 101 19.00 -9.11 4.90
CA LYS A 101 19.59 -10.25 5.63
C LYS A 101 18.77 -10.67 6.86
N ALA A 102 17.77 -9.88 7.24
CA ALA A 102 16.91 -10.20 8.38
C ALA A 102 16.12 -11.49 8.13
N ARG A 103 15.86 -12.23 9.21
CA ARG A 103 15.07 -13.47 9.16
C ARG A 103 13.61 -13.25 9.52
N ARG A 104 13.30 -12.28 10.39
CA ARG A 104 11.96 -12.03 10.92
C ARG A 104 11.49 -10.65 10.50
N PHE A 105 10.21 -10.56 10.14
CA PHE A 105 9.58 -9.32 9.72
C PHE A 105 8.21 -9.16 10.37
N LEU A 106 7.93 -7.95 10.81
CA LEU A 106 6.62 -7.50 11.25
C LEU A 106 5.97 -6.73 10.10
N ILE A 107 4.73 -7.08 9.75
CA ILE A 107 4.03 -6.59 8.56
C ILE A 107 2.82 -5.77 8.97
N GLY A 108 2.89 -4.46 8.78
CA GLY A 108 1.81 -3.50 8.97
C GLY A 108 1.05 -3.23 7.68
N THR A 109 0.29 -4.22 7.19
CA THR A 109 -0.60 -4.09 6.02
C THR A 109 -1.72 -5.14 6.05
N GLU A 110 -2.40 -5.38 4.94
CA GLU A 110 -3.40 -6.44 4.79
C GLU A 110 -2.76 -7.85 4.93
N GLU A 111 -3.42 -8.74 5.66
CA GLU A 111 -2.94 -10.08 6.05
C GLU A 111 -2.51 -10.95 4.85
N GLY A 112 -3.20 -10.85 3.72
CA GLY A 112 -2.88 -11.61 2.51
C GLY A 112 -1.47 -11.34 1.97
N MET A 113 -0.86 -10.22 2.36
CA MET A 113 0.53 -9.92 2.04
C MET A 113 1.51 -10.93 2.64
N ILE A 114 1.22 -11.47 3.83
CA ILE A 114 2.10 -12.45 4.49
C ILE A 114 2.20 -13.74 3.68
N THR A 115 1.10 -14.22 3.10
CA THR A 115 1.13 -15.40 2.23
C THR A 115 2.04 -15.17 1.03
N ARG A 116 1.97 -13.99 0.40
CA ARG A 116 2.85 -13.63 -0.71
C ARG A 116 4.31 -13.57 -0.29
N LEU A 117 4.60 -12.91 0.83
CA LEU A 117 5.97 -12.76 1.36
C LEU A 117 6.59 -14.12 1.66
N LYS A 118 5.86 -15.02 2.33
CA LYS A 118 6.31 -16.39 2.62
C LYS A 118 6.61 -17.19 1.35
N ARG A 119 5.77 -17.07 0.32
CA ARG A 119 5.97 -17.74 -0.96
C ARG A 119 7.21 -17.23 -1.71
N GLU A 120 7.41 -15.93 -1.72
CA GLU A 120 8.48 -15.28 -2.49
C GLU A 120 9.82 -15.19 -1.72
N ASN A 121 9.81 -15.48 -0.43
CA ASN A 121 10.99 -15.48 0.45
C ASN A 121 11.03 -16.72 1.35
N PRO A 122 11.21 -17.93 0.78
CA PRO A 122 11.24 -19.15 1.55
C PRO A 122 12.38 -19.10 2.59
N GLY A 123 12.07 -19.49 3.83
CA GLY A 123 13.02 -19.50 4.95
C GLY A 123 13.06 -18.22 5.81
N LYS A 124 12.31 -17.17 5.43
CA LYS A 124 12.06 -15.98 6.25
C LYS A 124 10.70 -16.09 6.95
N GLU A 125 10.58 -15.44 8.09
CA GLU A 125 9.43 -15.46 8.98
C GLU A 125 8.71 -14.11 8.93
N PHE A 126 7.39 -14.14 8.72
CA PHE A 126 6.56 -12.96 8.53
C PHE A 126 5.35 -13.03 9.46
N TYR A 127 5.14 -11.97 10.23
CA TYR A 127 4.09 -11.86 11.24
C TYR A 127 3.32 -10.55 11.09
N SER A 128 2.03 -10.58 11.33
CA SER A 128 1.21 -9.36 11.33
C SER A 128 1.51 -8.50 12.55
N VAL A 129 1.48 -7.19 12.36
CA VAL A 129 1.46 -6.23 13.46
C VAL A 129 0.08 -6.26 14.10
N GLY A 130 0.01 -6.70 15.36
CA GLY A 130 -1.24 -6.88 16.07
C GLY A 130 -2.19 -7.88 15.39
N PRO A 131 -3.52 -7.78 15.61
CA PRO A 131 -4.48 -8.69 14.98
C PRO A 131 -4.46 -8.62 13.45
N ALA A 132 -4.81 -9.71 12.77
CA ALA A 132 -4.90 -9.74 11.31
C ALA A 132 -5.85 -8.66 10.76
N ARG A 133 -5.39 -7.87 9.79
CA ARG A 133 -6.20 -6.85 9.10
C ARG A 133 -6.64 -7.38 7.74
N LEU A 134 -7.96 -7.52 7.56
CA LEU A 134 -8.54 -8.10 6.34
C LEU A 134 -9.34 -7.05 5.56
N CYS A 135 -9.02 -6.90 4.27
CA CYS A 135 -9.85 -6.14 3.36
C CYS A 135 -11.04 -6.99 2.90
N ARG A 136 -12.24 -6.73 3.43
CA ARG A 136 -13.45 -7.47 3.07
C ARG A 136 -13.68 -7.51 1.56
N GLY A 137 -13.49 -6.38 0.88
CA GLY A 137 -13.65 -6.28 -0.58
C GLY A 137 -12.64 -7.11 -1.38
N MET A 138 -11.44 -7.39 -0.84
CA MET A 138 -10.50 -8.31 -1.47
C MET A 138 -10.88 -9.78 -1.25
N LYS A 139 -11.54 -10.11 -0.13
CA LYS A 139 -11.92 -11.48 0.22
C LYS A 139 -13.30 -11.89 -0.31
N THR A 140 -13.92 -11.08 -1.17
CA THR A 140 -15.14 -11.47 -1.89
C THR A 140 -14.87 -12.38 -3.08
N ILE A 141 -13.61 -12.46 -3.55
CA ILE A 141 -13.22 -13.29 -4.69
C ILE A 141 -12.78 -14.68 -4.20
N HIS A 142 -13.54 -15.70 -4.60
CA HIS A 142 -13.26 -17.11 -4.28
C HIS A 142 -12.85 -17.90 -5.54
N LEU A 143 -12.26 -19.08 -5.35
CA LEU A 143 -11.84 -19.94 -6.47
C LEU A 143 -12.99 -20.30 -7.43
N LYS A 144 -14.20 -20.52 -6.91
CA LYS A 144 -15.39 -20.77 -7.73
C LYS A 144 -15.74 -19.57 -8.60
N ASP A 145 -15.55 -18.35 -8.09
CA ASP A 145 -15.87 -17.11 -8.81
C ASP A 145 -14.90 -16.92 -9.97
N VAL A 146 -13.61 -17.23 -9.74
CA VAL A 146 -12.57 -17.22 -10.79
C VAL A 146 -12.85 -18.29 -11.85
N ARG A 147 -13.20 -19.52 -11.46
CA ARG A 147 -13.58 -20.58 -12.40
C ARG A 147 -14.77 -20.13 -13.25
N ASP A 148 -15.86 -19.72 -12.61
CA ASP A 148 -17.09 -19.30 -13.29
C ASP A 148 -16.85 -18.09 -14.20
N ALA A 149 -15.99 -17.16 -13.78
CA ALA A 149 -15.60 -16.00 -14.58
C ALA A 149 -14.91 -16.41 -15.88
N LEU A 150 -14.00 -17.39 -15.82
CA LEU A 150 -13.29 -17.91 -16.99
C LEU A 150 -14.20 -18.76 -17.88
N GLU A 151 -15.01 -19.65 -17.30
CA GLU A 151 -15.93 -20.53 -18.05
C GLU A 151 -17.01 -19.76 -18.79
N LYS A 152 -17.49 -18.66 -18.20
CA LYS A 152 -18.62 -17.88 -18.74
C LYS A 152 -18.19 -16.54 -19.35
N GLU A 153 -16.88 -16.28 -19.43
CA GLU A 153 -16.28 -15.01 -19.88
C GLU A 153 -16.92 -13.76 -19.21
N GLN A 154 -17.14 -13.83 -17.90
CA GLN A 154 -17.82 -12.79 -17.12
C GLN A 154 -17.01 -12.41 -15.87
N HIS A 155 -17.21 -11.25 -15.26
CA HIS A 155 -18.08 -10.16 -15.66
C HIS A 155 -17.33 -9.18 -16.57
N ARG A 156 -17.92 -8.84 -17.71
CA ARG A 156 -17.37 -7.81 -18.60
C ARG A 156 -17.45 -6.44 -17.92
N ILE A 157 -16.30 -5.84 -17.64
CA ILE A 157 -16.22 -4.47 -17.16
C ILE A 157 -16.31 -3.51 -18.36
N VAL A 158 -17.32 -2.64 -18.37
CA VAL A 158 -17.51 -1.62 -19.40
C VAL A 158 -17.39 -0.25 -18.75
N VAL A 159 -16.46 0.56 -19.25
CA VAL A 159 -16.26 1.94 -18.82
C VAL A 159 -16.72 2.87 -19.93
N PRO A 160 -17.63 3.83 -19.69
CA PRO A 160 -18.09 4.77 -20.70
C PRO A 160 -16.93 5.51 -21.38
N GLU A 161 -17.00 5.70 -22.70
CA GLU A 161 -15.90 6.29 -23.49
C GLU A 161 -15.40 7.63 -22.94
N PRO A 162 -16.27 8.58 -22.53
CA PRO A 162 -15.80 9.86 -21.98
C PRO A 162 -14.99 9.70 -20.69
N VAL A 163 -15.35 8.72 -19.85
CA VAL A 163 -14.64 8.41 -18.60
C VAL A 163 -13.31 7.71 -18.91
N LYS A 164 -13.36 6.68 -19.77
CA LYS A 164 -12.21 5.88 -20.18
C LYS A 164 -11.09 6.74 -20.77
N THR A 165 -11.43 7.66 -21.68
CA THR A 165 -10.45 8.52 -22.35
C THR A 165 -9.75 9.46 -21.36
N ARG A 166 -10.51 10.09 -20.45
CA ARG A 166 -9.94 11.00 -19.44
C ARG A 166 -9.10 10.26 -18.40
N ALA A 167 -9.57 9.11 -17.92
CA ALA A 167 -8.85 8.28 -16.97
C ALA A 167 -7.55 7.72 -17.57
N ARG A 168 -7.59 7.27 -18.83
CA ARG A 168 -6.42 6.79 -19.55
C ARG A 168 -5.33 7.85 -19.63
N ARG A 169 -5.67 9.10 -19.96
CA ARG A 169 -4.69 10.20 -19.97
C ARG A 169 -4.00 10.38 -18.62
N ALA A 170 -4.75 10.30 -17.52
CA ALA A 170 -4.15 10.40 -16.18
C ALA A 170 -3.20 9.23 -15.87
N LEU A 171 -3.52 8.02 -16.34
CA LEU A 171 -2.70 6.82 -16.22
C LEU A 171 -1.44 6.88 -17.10
N GLU A 172 -1.58 7.26 -18.36
CA GLU A 172 -0.45 7.43 -19.29
C GLU A 172 0.54 8.47 -18.76
N ASN A 173 0.04 9.59 -18.22
CA ASN A 173 0.91 10.56 -17.55
C ASN A 173 1.67 9.92 -16.37
N MET A 174 1.02 9.12 -15.52
CA MET A 174 1.71 8.43 -14.41
C MET A 174 2.81 7.47 -14.91
N LEU A 175 2.56 6.77 -16.02
CA LEU A 175 3.50 5.79 -16.59
C LEU A 175 4.67 6.46 -17.35
N ASN A 176 4.42 7.61 -17.98
CA ASN A 176 5.39 8.34 -18.79
C ASN A 176 6.27 9.30 -17.98
N GLU A 177 5.86 9.67 -16.76
CA GLU A 177 6.70 10.40 -15.78
C GLU A 177 7.76 9.46 -15.17
N GLY A 178 8.46 8.72 -16.04
CA GLY A 178 9.55 7.76 -15.79
C GLY A 178 10.86 8.45 -15.45
#